data_AF-A0A2G1YJ23-F1
#
_entry.id   AF-A0A2G1YJ23-F1
#
_cell.length_a   1.000
_cell.length_b   1.000
_cell.length_c   1.000
_cell.angle_alpha   90.00
_cell.angle_beta   90.00
_cell.angle_gamma   90.00
#
_symmetry.space_group_name_H-M   'P 1'
#
loop_
_entity.id
_entity.type
_entity.pdbx_description
1 polymer ?
#
loop_
_entity_poly.entity_id
_entity_poly.type
_entity_poly.pdbx_seq_one_letter_code
_entity_poly.pdbx_strand_id
1 'polypeptide(L)'
;MIAALERVRASDPAYAGIAIQAMPCLFACGEACTIHLRAPDRIGYVLGRFEPDEASARAILDYALHYAASDDGRVPFALWPQGVKGHFIVRTPPPGFIAS
;
A
#
# COMPACT_ATOMS: atom_id res chain seq x y z
N MET A 1 12.41 3.95 -2.47
CA MET A 1 10.99 3.59 -2.66
C MET A 1 10.18 4.64 -3.42
N ILE A 2 10.01 5.89 -2.96
CA ILE A 2 9.19 6.91 -3.66
C ILE A 2 9.53 7.03 -5.16
N ALA A 3 10.81 7.19 -5.50
CA ALA A 3 11.24 7.28 -6.90
C ALA A 3 10.89 6.02 -7.74
N ALA A 4 10.90 4.84 -7.13
CA ALA A 4 10.49 3.60 -7.80
C ALA A 4 8.98 3.56 -8.01
N LEU A 5 8.19 3.94 -7.00
CA LEU A 5 6.72 4.05 -7.12
C LEU A 5 6.32 5.03 -8.22
N GLU A 6 6.92 6.21 -8.27
CA GLU A 6 6.62 7.21 -9.31
C GLU A 6 6.99 6.69 -10.71
N ARG A 7 8.14 6.02 -10.85
CA ARG A 7 8.56 5.44 -12.14
C ARG A 7 7.58 4.36 -12.60
N VAL A 8 7.20 3.43 -11.71
CA VAL A 8 6.25 2.36 -12.07
C VAL A 8 4.87 2.95 -12.36
N ARG A 9 4.39 3.89 -11.55
CA ARG A 9 3.11 4.57 -11.78
C ARG A 9 3.08 5.27 -13.14
N ALA A 10 4.17 5.91 -13.54
CA ALA A 10 4.27 6.55 -14.86
C ALA A 10 4.39 5.55 -16.03
N SER A 11 4.79 4.30 -15.76
CA SER A 11 4.97 3.27 -16.79
C SER A 11 3.67 2.63 -17.30
N ASP A 12 2.57 2.74 -16.55
CA ASP A 12 1.29 2.09 -16.87
C ASP A 12 0.09 2.97 -16.48
N PRO A 13 -0.80 3.33 -17.42
CA PRO A 13 -2.01 4.11 -17.16
C PRO A 13 -2.95 3.50 -16.11
N ALA A 14 -2.90 2.17 -15.89
CA ALA A 14 -3.72 1.52 -14.88
C ALA A 14 -3.50 2.13 -13.47
N TYR A 15 -2.28 2.59 -13.17
CA TYR A 15 -1.94 3.18 -11.88
C TYR A 15 -2.25 4.68 -11.76
N ALA A 16 -2.78 5.34 -12.80
CA ALA A 16 -2.93 6.79 -12.83
C ALA A 16 -3.80 7.33 -11.67
N GLY A 17 -4.79 6.56 -11.24
CA GLY A 17 -5.69 6.89 -10.13
C GLY A 17 -5.09 6.73 -8.72
N ILE A 18 -3.89 6.17 -8.59
CA ILE A 18 -3.21 6.01 -7.29
C ILE A 18 -2.38 7.27 -7.00
N ALA A 19 -2.69 7.95 -5.90
CA ALA A 19 -1.89 9.07 -5.41
C ALA A 19 -0.68 8.56 -4.59
N ILE A 20 0.50 9.15 -4.84
CA ILE A 20 1.71 8.90 -4.08
C ILE A 20 2.04 10.19 -3.31
N GLN A 21 2.26 10.07 -2.01
CA GLN A 21 2.63 11.20 -1.15
C GLN A 21 3.80 10.82 -0.26
N ALA A 22 4.80 11.70 -0.19
CA ALA A 22 5.88 11.57 0.78
C ALA A 22 5.36 11.88 2.20
N MET A 23 5.65 11.00 3.15
CA MET A 23 5.43 11.23 4.58
C MET A 23 6.76 11.04 5.30
N PRO A 24 7.28 12.05 6.02
CA PRO A 24 8.62 11.99 6.59
C PRO A 24 8.78 10.95 7.71
N CYS A 25 7.72 10.60 8.45
CA CYS A 25 7.80 9.62 9.52
C CYS A 25 6.46 8.90 9.74
N LEU A 26 6.52 7.58 9.89
CA LEU A 26 5.42 6.71 10.34
C LEU A 26 5.76 5.98 11.66
N PHE A 27 6.83 6.40 12.34
CA PHE A 27 7.38 5.74 13.55
C PHE A 27 7.73 4.24 13.37
N ALA A 28 7.92 3.79 12.14
CA ALA A 28 8.22 2.39 11.79
C ALA A 28 9.67 2.23 11.29
N CYS A 29 10.64 2.87 11.95
CA CYS A 29 12.02 2.94 11.45
C CYS A 29 12.68 1.57 11.22
N GLY A 30 12.34 0.55 12.02
CA GLY A 30 12.83 -0.82 11.85
C GLY A 30 12.20 -1.59 10.69
N GLU A 31 11.18 -1.02 10.04
CA GLU A 31 10.35 -1.67 9.02
C GLU A 31 10.50 -0.98 7.65
N ALA A 32 11.60 -0.27 7.43
CA ALA A 32 11.87 0.40 6.17
C ALA A 32 11.99 -0.61 5.01
N CYS A 33 11.55 -0.31 3.78
CA CYS A 33 10.76 0.87 3.38
C CYS A 33 9.27 0.70 3.73
N THR A 34 8.64 1.71 4.34
CA THR A 34 7.25 1.66 4.83
C THR A 34 6.25 2.38 3.91
N ILE A 35 5.07 1.80 3.71
CA ILE A 35 3.95 2.33 2.92
C ILE A 35 2.69 2.37 3.79
N HIS A 36 1.99 3.50 3.79
CA HIS A 36 0.63 3.58 4.34
C HIS A 36 -0.37 3.65 3.17
N LEU A 37 -1.10 2.56 2.96
CA LEU A 37 -2.19 2.48 1.99
C LEU A 37 -3.51 2.84 2.68
N ARG A 38 -4.24 3.81 2.13
CA ARG A 38 -5.49 4.33 2.69
C ARG A 38 -6.39 4.92 1.62
N ALA A 39 -7.69 4.89 1.88
CA ALA A 39 -8.73 5.61 1.14
C ALA A 39 -9.89 5.94 2.10
N PRO A 40 -10.79 6.88 1.76
CA PRO A 40 -11.96 7.20 2.58
C PRO A 40 -12.78 5.94 2.90
N ASP A 41 -13.29 5.88 4.14
CA ASP A 41 -14.21 4.85 4.65
C ASP A 41 -13.76 3.39 4.51
N ARG A 42 -12.44 3.17 4.34
CA ARG A 42 -11.84 1.85 4.14
C ARG A 42 -10.82 1.52 5.20
N ILE A 43 -10.59 0.24 5.41
CA ILE A 43 -9.47 -0.28 6.20
C ILE A 43 -8.17 0.24 5.57
N GLY A 44 -7.27 0.78 6.39
CA GLY A 44 -5.93 1.15 5.98
C GLY A 44 -4.92 0.04 6.27
N TYR A 45 -3.77 0.09 5.62
CA TYR A 45 -2.67 -0.82 5.88
C TYR A 45 -1.35 -0.08 5.99
N VAL A 46 -0.55 -0.43 6.99
CA VAL A 46 0.87 -0.13 6.99
C VAL A 46 1.61 -1.39 6.55
N LEU A 47 2.34 -1.27 5.45
CA LEU A 47 3.23 -2.30 4.93
C LEU A 47 4.67 -1.83 5.08
N GLY A 48 5.62 -2.75 5.20
CA GLY A 48 7.04 -2.40 5.33
C GLY A 48 7.96 -3.51 4.87
N ARG A 49 9.26 -3.36 5.14
CA ARG A 49 10.32 -4.31 4.77
C ARG A 49 10.49 -4.50 3.26
N PHE A 50 10.15 -3.48 2.46
CA PHE A 50 10.36 -3.54 1.02
C PHE A 50 11.76 -3.09 0.64
N GLU A 51 12.34 -3.78 -0.34
CA GLU A 51 13.47 -3.26 -1.10
C GLU A 51 13.01 -2.07 -1.96
N PRO A 52 13.81 -0.99 -2.09
CA PRO A 52 13.43 0.21 -2.81
C PRO A 52 13.56 0.06 -4.34
N ASP A 53 13.15 -1.08 -4.90
CA ASP A 53 13.28 -1.47 -6.30
C ASP A 53 11.95 -1.40 -7.08
N GLU A 54 12.04 -1.67 -8.39
CA GLU A 54 10.88 -1.61 -9.29
C GLU A 54 9.89 -2.77 -9.05
N ALA A 55 10.40 -3.96 -8.72
CA ALA A 55 9.56 -5.14 -8.49
C ALA A 55 8.66 -4.96 -7.25
N SER A 56 9.23 -4.45 -6.16
CA SER A 56 8.48 -4.12 -4.94
C SER A 56 7.48 -3.00 -5.19
N ALA A 57 7.90 -1.94 -5.90
CA ALA A 57 7.00 -0.84 -6.27
C ALA A 57 5.81 -1.32 -7.12
N ARG A 58 6.03 -2.21 -8.08
CA ARG A 58 4.97 -2.81 -8.89
C ARG A 58 4.01 -3.65 -8.05
N ALA A 59 4.53 -4.51 -7.18
CA ALA A 59 3.69 -5.31 -6.29
C ALA A 59 2.83 -4.43 -5.35
N ILE A 60 3.38 -3.32 -4.84
CA ILE A 60 2.64 -2.35 -4.02
C ILE A 60 1.50 -1.71 -4.83
N LEU A 61 1.78 -1.25 -6.05
CA LEU A 61 0.78 -0.60 -6.90
C LEU A 61 -0.30 -1.58 -7.40
N ASP A 62 0.06 -2.82 -7.73
CA ASP A 62 -0.90 -3.87 -8.08
C ASP A 62 -1.85 -4.17 -6.91
N TYR A 63 -1.31 -4.26 -5.69
CA TYR A 63 -2.15 -4.41 -4.51
C TYR A 63 -3.04 -3.19 -4.29
N ALA A 64 -2.52 -1.98 -4.52
CA ALA A 64 -3.29 -0.74 -4.43
C ALA A 64 -4.45 -0.67 -5.45
N LEU A 65 -4.30 -1.26 -6.65
CA LEU A 65 -5.39 -1.41 -7.62
C LEU A 65 -6.50 -2.31 -7.07
N HIS A 66 -6.14 -3.51 -6.59
CA HIS A 66 -7.12 -4.42 -5.98
C HIS A 66 -7.78 -3.81 -4.74
N TYR A 67 -7.02 -3.04 -3.96
CA TYR A 67 -7.54 -2.30 -2.82
C TYR A 67 -8.56 -1.24 -3.25
N ALA A 68 -8.24 -0.43 -4.26
CA ALA A 68 -9.15 0.58 -4.79
C ALA A 68 -10.45 -0.02 -5.35
N ALA A 69 -10.37 -1.24 -5.91
CA ALA A 69 -11.52 -1.96 -6.45
C ALA A 69 -12.36 -2.71 -5.40
N SER A 70 -11.87 -2.88 -4.17
CA SER A 70 -12.65 -3.49 -3.08
C SER A 70 -13.76 -2.54 -2.59
N ASP A 71 -14.66 -2.98 -1.71
CA ASP A 71 -15.66 -2.09 -1.10
C ASP A 71 -15.16 -1.45 0.19
N ASP A 72 -14.50 -2.24 1.05
CA ASP A 72 -14.13 -1.86 2.42
C ASP A 72 -12.59 -1.81 2.64
N GLY A 73 -11.82 -1.98 1.57
CA GLY A 73 -10.36 -2.08 1.63
C GLY A 73 -9.84 -3.50 1.81
N ARG A 74 -10.70 -4.52 1.95
CA ARG A 74 -10.24 -5.92 2.12
C ARG A 74 -10.05 -6.60 0.78
N VAL A 75 -8.81 -6.76 0.38
CA VAL A 75 -8.46 -7.52 -0.82
C VAL A 75 -8.48 -9.03 -0.52
N PRO A 76 -9.24 -9.86 -1.26
CA PRO A 76 -9.18 -11.32 -1.15
C PRO A 76 -7.75 -11.85 -1.32
N PHE A 77 -7.33 -12.79 -0.47
CA PHE A 77 -5.95 -13.31 -0.46
C PHE A 77 -5.48 -13.85 -1.83
N ALA A 78 -6.40 -14.43 -2.61
CA ALA A 78 -6.10 -14.93 -3.95
C ALA A 78 -5.62 -13.86 -4.94
N LEU A 79 -5.97 -12.59 -4.70
CA LEU A 79 -5.57 -11.45 -5.52
C LEU A 79 -4.28 -10.79 -5.03
N TRP A 80 -3.63 -11.30 -3.98
CA TRP A 80 -2.45 -10.65 -3.43
C TRP A 80 -1.23 -10.89 -4.34
N PRO A 81 -0.59 -9.83 -4.86
CA PRO A 81 0.69 -9.95 -5.54
C PRO A 81 1.72 -10.63 -4.65
N GLN A 82 2.57 -11.47 -5.24
CA GLN A 82 3.55 -12.23 -4.45
C GLN A 82 4.47 -11.30 -3.64
N GLY A 83 4.87 -10.17 -4.23
CA GLY A 83 5.77 -9.19 -3.60
C GLY A 83 5.18 -8.41 -2.41
N VAL A 84 3.88 -8.53 -2.10
CA VAL A 84 3.30 -7.90 -0.89
C VAL A 84 3.01 -8.89 0.24
N LYS A 85 3.06 -10.20 -0.04
CA LYS A 85 2.81 -11.22 0.99
C LYS A 85 3.93 -11.18 2.03
N GLY A 86 3.56 -11.15 3.31
CA GLY A 86 4.51 -11.03 4.43
C GLY A 86 4.95 -9.61 4.77
N HIS A 87 4.51 -8.58 4.02
CA HIS A 87 4.89 -7.18 4.26
C HIS A 87 3.90 -6.38 5.12
N PHE A 88 2.75 -6.96 5.49
CA PHE A 88 1.75 -6.27 6.33
C PHE A 88 2.21 -6.19 7.79
N ILE A 89 2.08 -5.00 8.38
CA ILE A 89 2.47 -4.71 9.77
C ILE A 89 1.26 -4.28 10.59
N VAL A 90 0.48 -3.34 10.06
CA VAL A 90 -0.71 -2.80 10.74
C VAL A 90 -1.91 -2.87 9.82
N ARG A 91 -3.05 -3.24 10.40
CA ARG A 91 -4.37 -3.04 9.81
C ARG A 91 -5.03 -1.88 10.57
N THR A 92 -5.15 -0.74 9.91
CA THR A 92 -5.74 0.47 10.49
C THR A 92 -7.25 0.42 10.29
N PRO A 93 -8.07 0.55 11.34
CA PRO A 93 -9.50 0.54 11.17
C PRO A 93 -9.97 1.79 10.40
N PRO A 94 -11.13 1.73 9.74
CA PRO A 94 -11.68 2.87 9.03
C PRO A 94 -12.01 4.02 10.01
N PRO A 95 -12.12 5.26 9.52
CA PRO A 95 -12.53 6.40 10.34
C PRO A 95 -13.79 6.11 11.18
N GLY A 96 -13.78 6.51 12.45
CA GLY A 96 -14.93 6.35 13.36
C GLY A 96 -15.04 4.99 14.06
N PHE A 97 -14.23 4.00 13.69
CA PHE A 97 -14.20 2.72 14.40
C PHE A 97 -13.50 2.85 15.77
N ILE A 98 -14.23 2.55 16.84
CA ILE A 98 -13.71 2.46 18.21
C ILE A 98 -13.71 1.00 18.60
N ALA A 99 -12.53 0.45 18.89
CA ALA A 99 -12.43 -0.89 19.47
C ALA A 99 -13.00 -0.85 20.89
N SER A 100 -14.10 -1.58 21.11
CA SER A 100 -14.72 -1.80 22.41
C SER A 100 -14.12 -3.01 23.12
#